data_AF-A0A812QIQ4-F1
#
_entry.id   AF-A0A812QIQ4-F1
#
_cell.length_a   1.000
_cell.length_b   1.000
_cell.length_c   1.000
_cell.angle_alpha   90.00
_cell.angle_beta   90.00
_cell.angle_gamma   90.00
#
_symmetry.space_group_name_H-M   'P 1'
#
loop_
_entity.id
_entity.type
_entity.pdbx_description
1 polymer ?
#
loop_
_entity_poly.entity_id
_entity_poly.type
_entity_poly.pdbx_seq_one_letter_code
_entity_poly.pdbx_strand_id
1 'polypeptide(L)'
;MPIWYDRKGLPPTAPEDTASVEESVRILVKLLDKVRADGVPANRIVVGGFSMGGGIALQLALRHPTKIAAAFVLSSFMCDDAAAYALLQTPPSVDVPILMMHGEADWFIRPVWGRATATRLKDAGLNVDFVSIPGLRHEISRKEIALLRNWLWNLLKL
;
A
#
# COMPACT_ATOMS: atom_id res chain seq x y z
N MET A 1 -6.76 10.88 -17.90
CA MET A 1 -6.97 9.72 -16.99
C MET A 1 -6.86 10.22 -15.57
N PRO A 2 -7.77 9.84 -14.65
CA PRO A 2 -7.63 10.21 -13.24
C PRO A 2 -6.39 9.51 -12.65
N ILE A 3 -5.57 10.27 -11.95
CA ILE A 3 -4.40 9.80 -11.19
C ILE A 3 -4.61 10.12 -9.70
N TRP A 4 -3.96 9.37 -8.81
CA TRP A 4 -4.04 9.62 -7.37
C TRP A 4 -3.17 10.79 -6.95
N TYR A 5 -1.98 10.94 -7.53
CA TYR A 5 -1.04 12.00 -7.21
C TYR A 5 -0.07 12.17 -8.38
N ASP A 6 0.56 13.34 -8.47
CA ASP A 6 1.52 13.64 -9.53
C ASP A 6 2.94 13.22 -9.12
N ARG A 7 3.78 12.93 -10.11
CA ARG A 7 5.21 12.66 -9.95
C ARG A 7 5.96 12.96 -11.24
N LYS A 8 7.21 13.41 -11.12
CA LYS A 8 8.02 13.87 -12.28
C LYS A 8 8.54 12.75 -13.17
N GLY A 9 8.33 11.49 -12.80
CA GLY A 9 8.81 10.34 -13.54
C GLY A 9 8.33 9.01 -12.96
N LEU A 10 8.64 7.93 -13.67
CA LEU A 10 8.27 6.57 -13.28
C LEU A 10 9.15 5.92 -12.18
N PRO A 11 10.48 6.11 -12.11
CA PRO A 11 11.29 5.38 -11.12
C PRO A 11 11.08 5.91 -9.69
N PRO A 12 11.40 5.12 -8.64
CA PRO A 12 11.29 5.53 -7.24
C PRO A 12 12.06 6.79 -6.87
N THR A 13 13.15 7.07 -7.57
CA THR A 13 13.97 8.28 -7.39
C THR A 13 13.33 9.54 -7.97
N ALA A 14 12.25 9.41 -8.74
CA ALA A 14 11.54 10.55 -9.29
C ALA A 14 10.66 11.18 -8.20
N PRO A 15 10.76 12.50 -7.96
CA PRO A 15 9.99 13.13 -6.90
C PRO A 15 8.49 13.01 -7.11
N GLU A 16 7.77 12.68 -6.05
CA GLU A 16 6.31 12.84 -5.99
C GLU A 16 5.90 14.26 -5.60
N ASP A 17 4.78 14.73 -6.12
CA ASP A 17 4.16 15.96 -5.65
C ASP A 17 3.49 15.69 -4.30
N THR A 18 4.15 16.09 -3.22
CA THR A 18 3.69 15.87 -1.85
C THR A 18 2.30 16.45 -1.59
N ALA A 19 1.98 17.62 -2.15
CA ALA A 19 0.68 18.26 -1.93
C ALA A 19 -0.47 17.44 -2.54
N SER A 20 -0.25 16.86 -3.72
CA SER A 20 -1.21 15.99 -4.38
C SER A 20 -1.38 14.64 -3.63
N VAL A 21 -0.30 14.09 -3.06
CA VAL A 21 -0.36 12.92 -2.18
C VAL A 21 -1.18 13.22 -0.93
N GLU A 22 -0.91 14.33 -0.26
CA GLU A 22 -1.62 14.76 0.95
C GLU A 22 -3.11 14.99 0.69
N GLU A 23 -3.46 15.60 -0.43
CA GLU A 23 -4.85 15.81 -0.83
C GLU A 23 -5.58 14.46 -1.02
N SER A 24 -4.95 13.51 -1.72
CA SER A 24 -5.50 12.16 -1.88
C SER A 24 -5.64 11.42 -0.55
N VAL A 25 -4.63 11.47 0.32
CA VAL A 25 -4.72 10.90 1.67
C VAL A 25 -5.87 11.54 2.45
N ARG A 26 -6.03 12.87 2.39
CA ARG A 26 -7.11 13.59 3.07
C ARG A 26 -8.49 13.15 2.59
N ILE A 27 -8.65 12.92 1.28
CA ILE A 27 -9.90 12.39 0.72
C ILE A 27 -10.17 10.98 1.24
N LEU A 28 -9.15 10.10 1.22
CA LEU A 28 -9.29 8.72 1.70
C LEU A 28 -9.59 8.66 3.20
N VAL A 29 -8.97 9.51 4.02
CA VAL A 29 -9.28 9.60 5.46
C VAL A 29 -10.73 10.00 5.71
N LYS A 30 -11.25 10.98 4.95
CA LYS A 30 -12.67 11.36 5.05
C LYS A 30 -13.60 10.19 4.68
N LEU A 31 -13.24 9.39 3.68
CA LEU A 31 -13.96 8.18 3.33
C LEU A 31 -13.92 7.15 4.46
N LEU A 32 -12.74 6.90 5.06
CA LEU A 32 -12.60 5.99 6.19
C LEU A 32 -13.46 6.43 7.39
N ASP A 33 -13.49 7.72 7.69
CA ASP A 33 -14.29 8.25 8.80
C ASP A 33 -15.79 8.10 8.53
N LYS A 34 -16.23 8.24 7.27
CA LYS A 34 -17.61 7.94 6.89
C LYS A 34 -17.95 6.45 7.08
N VAL A 35 -17.11 5.54 6.57
CA VAL A 35 -17.30 4.09 6.74
C VAL A 35 -17.39 3.69 8.22
N ARG A 36 -16.60 4.36 9.07
CA ARG A 36 -16.65 4.16 10.53
C ARG A 36 -17.92 4.73 11.17
N ALA A 37 -18.37 5.90 10.72
CA ALA A 37 -19.64 6.48 11.16
C ALA A 37 -20.83 5.60 10.80
N ASP A 38 -20.73 4.87 9.67
CA ASP A 38 -21.72 3.89 9.24
C ASP A 38 -21.64 2.54 10.01
N GLY A 39 -20.78 2.46 11.04
CA GLY A 39 -20.73 1.34 11.99
C GLY A 39 -19.66 0.29 11.74
N VAL A 40 -18.79 0.47 10.73
CA VAL A 40 -17.68 -0.48 10.48
C VAL A 40 -16.47 -0.10 11.35
N PRO A 41 -16.06 -0.94 12.33
CA PRO A 41 -14.92 -0.61 13.18
C PRO A 41 -13.59 -0.66 12.41
N ALA A 42 -12.59 0.10 12.85
CA ALA A 42 -11.29 0.22 12.16
C ALA A 42 -10.60 -1.13 11.92
N ASN A 43 -10.70 -2.06 12.88
CA ASN A 43 -10.18 -3.43 12.78
C ASN A 43 -10.93 -4.34 11.78
N ARG A 44 -11.89 -3.79 11.03
CA ARG A 44 -12.62 -4.46 9.95
C ARG A 44 -12.45 -3.75 8.60
N ILE A 45 -11.58 -2.74 8.53
CA ILE A 45 -11.33 -1.96 7.32
C ILE A 45 -9.97 -2.34 6.76
N VAL A 46 -9.92 -2.82 5.52
CA VAL A 46 -8.66 -3.05 4.80
C VAL A 46 -8.59 -2.08 3.64
N VAL A 47 -7.44 -1.41 3.48
CA VAL A 47 -7.18 -0.51 2.35
C VAL A 47 -6.18 -1.16 1.40
N GLY A 48 -6.31 -0.91 0.11
CA GLY A 48 -5.34 -1.44 -0.83
C GLY A 48 -5.62 -1.06 -2.25
N GLY A 49 -4.67 -1.37 -3.12
CA GLY A 49 -4.79 -1.03 -4.52
C GLY A 49 -3.68 -1.59 -5.40
N PHE A 50 -3.86 -1.37 -6.70
CA PHE A 50 -2.94 -1.79 -7.76
C PHE A 50 -2.19 -0.58 -8.32
N SER A 51 -0.91 -0.78 -8.66
CA SER A 51 -0.05 0.25 -9.24
C SER A 51 -0.07 1.53 -8.38
N MET A 52 -0.32 2.71 -8.94
CA MET A 52 -0.41 3.95 -8.16
C MET A 52 -1.42 3.88 -6.99
N GLY A 53 -2.49 3.09 -7.13
CA GLY A 53 -3.46 2.84 -6.05
C GLY A 53 -2.86 2.10 -4.86
N GLY A 54 -1.88 1.21 -5.10
CA GLY A 54 -1.14 0.53 -4.04
C GLY A 54 -0.19 1.49 -3.31
N GLY A 55 0.44 2.41 -4.04
CA GLY A 55 1.34 3.41 -3.48
C GLY A 55 0.60 4.37 -2.55
N ILE A 56 -0.57 4.87 -2.97
CA ILE A 56 -1.39 5.74 -2.11
C ILE A 56 -2.02 4.99 -0.92
N ALA A 57 -2.40 3.71 -1.08
CA ALA A 57 -2.87 2.88 0.02
C ALA A 57 -1.78 2.70 1.10
N LEU A 58 -0.53 2.54 0.67
CA LEU A 58 0.61 2.44 1.57
C LEU A 58 0.88 3.76 2.31
N GLN A 59 0.84 4.89 1.59
CA GLN A 59 0.93 6.23 2.19
C GLN A 59 -0.16 6.46 3.25
N LEU A 60 -1.40 6.07 2.96
CA LEU A 60 -2.51 6.14 3.91
C LEU A 60 -2.26 5.27 5.15
N ALA A 61 -1.81 4.02 4.95
CA ALA A 61 -1.56 3.08 6.04
C ALA A 61 -0.49 3.57 7.01
N LEU A 62 0.61 4.13 6.50
CA LEU A 62 1.69 4.68 7.32
C LEU A 62 1.27 5.94 8.09
N ARG A 63 0.41 6.78 7.49
CA ARG A 63 -0.05 8.04 8.09
C ARG A 63 -1.17 7.85 9.09
N HIS A 64 -2.01 6.83 8.89
CA HIS A 64 -3.22 6.60 9.68
C HIS A 64 -3.39 5.13 10.10
N PRO A 65 -2.38 4.53 10.77
CA PRO A 65 -2.40 3.10 11.11
C PRO A 65 -3.56 2.73 12.04
N THR A 66 -4.06 3.67 12.86
CA THR A 66 -5.17 3.46 13.79
C THR A 66 -6.55 3.40 13.12
N LYS A 67 -6.65 3.73 11.82
CA LYS A 67 -7.94 3.77 11.08
C LYS A 67 -8.24 2.49 10.31
N ILE A 68 -7.30 1.55 10.24
CA ILE A 68 -7.40 0.36 9.39
C ILE A 68 -6.95 -0.89 10.15
N ALA A 69 -7.35 -2.04 9.63
CA ALA A 69 -6.95 -3.36 10.10
C ALA A 69 -5.67 -3.85 9.41
N ALA A 70 -5.52 -3.53 8.12
CA ALA A 70 -4.39 -3.96 7.29
C ALA A 70 -4.34 -3.17 5.99
N ALA A 71 -3.25 -3.34 5.23
CA ALA A 71 -3.13 -2.86 3.86
C ALA A 71 -2.69 -3.95 2.88
N PHE A 72 -3.13 -3.85 1.61
CA PHE A 72 -2.56 -4.66 0.53
C PHE A 72 -2.10 -3.79 -0.65
N VAL A 73 -1.02 -4.22 -1.30
CA VAL A 73 -0.35 -3.46 -2.36
C VAL A 73 -0.02 -4.41 -3.51
N LEU A 74 -0.60 -4.16 -4.69
CA LEU A 74 -0.40 -5.00 -5.89
C LEU A 74 0.43 -4.25 -6.93
N SER A 75 1.56 -4.83 -7.35
CA SER A 75 2.45 -4.32 -8.39
C SER A 75 2.74 -2.81 -8.27
N SER A 76 3.26 -2.40 -7.11
CA SER A 76 3.47 -1.00 -6.75
C SER A 76 4.75 -0.78 -5.93
N PHE A 77 5.02 0.49 -5.62
CA PHE A 77 6.13 0.96 -4.79
C PHE A 77 5.78 2.33 -4.19
N MET A 78 6.60 2.81 -3.25
CA MET A 78 6.59 4.19 -2.77
C MET A 78 7.85 4.94 -3.24
N CYS A 79 7.71 6.21 -3.61
CA CYS A 79 8.85 7.05 -4.02
C CYS A 79 9.85 7.20 -2.88
N ASP A 80 11.14 7.28 -3.18
CA ASP A 80 12.20 7.24 -2.16
C ASP A 80 12.15 8.44 -1.20
N ASP A 81 11.63 9.56 -1.69
CA ASP A 81 11.41 10.83 -0.98
C ASP A 81 10.02 10.95 -0.34
N ALA A 82 9.20 9.90 -0.38
CA ALA A 82 7.87 9.91 0.22
C ALA A 82 7.91 10.32 1.70
N ALA A 83 7.22 11.41 2.02
CA ALA A 83 7.22 11.99 3.37
C ALA A 83 6.69 11.02 4.45
N ALA A 84 5.93 9.99 4.07
CA ALA A 84 5.44 8.97 5.00
C ALA A 84 6.59 8.15 5.62
N TYR A 85 7.75 8.04 4.96
CA TYR A 85 8.90 7.34 5.53
C TYR A 85 9.47 8.02 6.77
N ALA A 86 9.26 9.34 6.95
CA ALA A 86 9.68 10.04 8.16
C ALA A 86 8.94 9.54 9.41
N LEU A 87 7.74 8.99 9.25
CA LEU A 87 6.92 8.44 10.34
C LEU A 87 7.46 7.11 10.87
N LEU A 88 8.37 6.46 10.15
CA LEU A 88 8.98 5.19 10.53
C LEU A 88 10.06 5.33 11.61
N GLN A 89 10.47 6.56 11.96
CA GLN A 89 11.47 6.81 13.00
C GLN A 89 10.96 6.52 14.41
N THR A 90 9.64 6.42 14.57
CA THR A 90 8.99 6.03 15.83
C THR A 90 8.38 4.65 15.67
N PRO A 91 8.54 3.74 16.66
CA PRO A 91 7.86 2.45 16.63
C PRO A 91 6.35 2.64 16.42
N PRO A 92 5.73 1.87 15.52
CA PRO A 92 4.30 2.02 15.25
C PRO A 92 3.50 1.71 16.52
N SER A 93 2.54 2.57 16.86
CA SER A 93 1.66 2.39 18.00
C SER A 93 0.64 1.27 17.81
N VAL A 94 0.46 0.82 16.56
CA VAL A 94 -0.44 -0.25 16.14
C VAL A 94 0.28 -1.09 15.10
N ASP A 95 0.29 -2.42 15.30
CA ASP A 95 0.77 -3.34 14.27
C ASP A 95 -0.28 -3.46 13.16
N VAL A 96 0.05 -2.96 11.97
CA VAL A 96 -0.81 -3.03 10.77
C VAL A 96 -0.16 -3.99 9.79
N PRO A 97 -0.71 -5.19 9.56
CA PRO A 97 -0.22 -6.12 8.56
C PRO A 97 -0.29 -5.51 7.16
N ILE A 98 0.78 -5.65 6.37
CA ILE A 98 0.86 -5.17 4.99
C ILE A 98 1.21 -6.35 4.08
N LEU A 99 0.32 -6.70 3.15
CA LEU A 99 0.60 -7.67 2.10
C LEU A 99 0.98 -6.96 0.81
N MET A 100 2.21 -7.14 0.36
CA MET A 100 2.69 -6.68 -0.93
C MET A 100 2.81 -7.86 -1.89
N MET A 101 2.27 -7.74 -3.09
CA MET A 101 2.39 -8.74 -4.15
C MET A 101 2.87 -8.09 -5.43
N HIS A 102 3.75 -8.76 -6.17
CA HIS A 102 4.34 -8.20 -7.37
C HIS A 102 4.64 -9.26 -8.42
N GLY A 103 4.31 -8.98 -9.68
CA GLY A 103 4.69 -9.83 -10.80
C GLY A 103 6.18 -9.81 -11.11
N GLU A 104 6.81 -10.96 -11.26
CA GLU A 104 8.25 -11.06 -11.57
C GLU A 104 8.60 -10.59 -12.98
N ALA A 105 7.64 -10.65 -13.91
CA ALA A 105 7.77 -10.21 -15.29
C ALA A 105 7.20 -8.80 -15.52
N ASP A 106 6.92 -8.03 -14.46
CA ASP A 106 6.46 -6.65 -14.56
C ASP A 106 7.58 -5.75 -15.10
N TRP A 107 7.43 -5.37 -16.37
CA TRP A 107 8.35 -4.51 -17.10
C TRP A 107 8.06 -3.02 -16.90
N PHE A 108 6.88 -2.67 -16.40
CA PHE A 108 6.45 -1.27 -16.24
C PHE A 108 6.76 -0.77 -14.83
N ILE A 109 6.24 -1.47 -13.83
CA ILE A 109 6.59 -1.23 -12.43
C ILE A 109 7.53 -2.35 -11.99
N ARG A 110 8.84 -2.09 -12.07
CA ARG A 110 9.83 -3.14 -11.87
C ARG A 110 9.70 -3.77 -10.47
N PRO A 111 9.68 -5.11 -10.32
CA PRO A 111 9.48 -5.76 -9.03
C PRO A 111 10.59 -5.47 -8.01
N VAL A 112 11.77 -5.03 -8.47
CA VAL A 112 12.83 -4.51 -7.58
C VAL A 112 12.40 -3.28 -6.79
N TRP A 113 11.52 -2.43 -7.34
CA TRP A 113 11.00 -1.25 -6.66
C TRP A 113 10.04 -1.62 -5.53
N GLY A 114 9.14 -2.57 -5.80
CA GLY A 114 8.25 -3.13 -4.76
C GLY A 114 9.04 -3.84 -3.65
N ARG A 115 10.05 -4.64 -4.01
CA ARG A 115 10.95 -5.28 -3.04
C ARG A 115 11.70 -4.27 -2.18
N ALA A 116 12.26 -3.22 -2.79
CA ALA A 116 12.97 -2.17 -2.05
C ALA A 116 12.05 -1.45 -1.06
N THR A 117 10.81 -1.14 -1.48
CA THR A 117 9.78 -0.59 -0.58
C THR A 117 9.52 -1.55 0.58
N ALA A 118 9.25 -2.83 0.30
CA ALA A 118 8.97 -3.83 1.33
C ALA A 118 10.13 -4.00 2.33
N THR A 119 11.37 -4.08 1.84
CA THR A 119 12.57 -4.15 2.67
C THR A 119 12.68 -2.93 3.59
N ARG A 120 12.51 -1.71 3.05
CA ARG A 120 12.56 -0.48 3.86
C ARG A 120 11.52 -0.45 4.97
N LEU A 121 10.32 -0.98 4.73
CA LEU A 121 9.27 -1.08 5.75
C LEU A 121 9.59 -2.15 6.80
N LYS A 122 10.11 -3.32 6.38
CA LYS A 122 10.54 -4.39 7.28
C LYS A 122 11.68 -3.95 8.20
N ASP A 123 12.67 -3.24 7.64
CA ASP A 123 13.81 -2.71 8.37
C ASP A 123 13.37 -1.67 9.42
N ALA A 124 12.23 -1.01 9.20
CA ALA A 124 11.58 -0.12 10.17
C ALA A 124 10.71 -0.87 11.21
N GLY A 125 10.67 -2.20 11.17
CA GLY A 125 9.95 -3.04 12.14
C GLY A 125 8.47 -3.24 11.83
N LEU A 126 7.99 -2.92 10.62
CA LEU A 126 6.59 -3.14 10.25
C LEU A 126 6.36 -4.60 9.82
N ASN A 127 5.15 -5.09 10.10
CA ASN A 127 4.67 -6.40 9.68
C ASN A 127 4.32 -6.40 8.18
N VAL A 128 5.29 -6.76 7.34
CA VAL A 128 5.14 -6.77 5.88
C VAL A 128 5.42 -8.16 5.31
N ASP A 129 4.52 -8.66 4.48
CA ASP A 129 4.76 -9.81 3.62
C ASP A 129 4.98 -9.34 2.18
N PHE A 130 5.96 -9.92 1.48
CA PHE A 130 6.20 -9.65 0.07
C PHE A 130 6.16 -10.95 -0.73
N VAL A 131 5.20 -11.08 -1.65
CA VAL A 131 5.00 -12.27 -2.47
C VAL A 131 5.31 -11.94 -3.93
N SER A 132 6.25 -12.67 -4.51
CA SER A 132 6.54 -12.59 -5.94
C SER A 132 5.66 -13.57 -6.72
N ILE A 133 5.12 -13.14 -7.86
CA ILE A 133 4.24 -13.95 -8.71
C ILE A 133 4.95 -14.24 -10.04
N PRO A 134 5.45 -15.48 -10.23
CA PRO A 134 6.19 -15.85 -11.44
C PRO A 134 5.37 -15.65 -12.71
N GLY A 135 6.01 -15.06 -13.73
CA GLY A 135 5.42 -14.82 -15.06
C GLY A 135 4.37 -13.70 -15.14
N LEU A 136 3.90 -13.17 -14.00
CA LEU A 136 2.94 -12.07 -13.98
C LEU A 136 3.62 -10.76 -14.41
N ARG A 137 2.97 -10.03 -15.33
CA ARG A 137 3.41 -8.72 -15.82
C ARG A 137 2.75 -7.60 -15.00
N HIS A 138 2.59 -6.41 -15.58
CA HIS A 138 1.85 -5.32 -14.95
C HIS A 138 0.33 -5.51 -15.05
N GLU A 139 -0.19 -6.54 -14.40
CA GLU A 139 -1.61 -6.90 -14.42
C GLU A 139 -2.00 -7.63 -13.13
N ILE A 140 -3.30 -7.86 -12.96
CA ILE A 140 -3.84 -8.65 -11.85
C ILE A 140 -4.21 -10.04 -12.37
N SER A 141 -3.80 -11.08 -11.64
CA SER A 141 -4.11 -12.48 -12.00
C SER A 141 -5.09 -13.15 -11.05
N ARG A 142 -5.76 -14.20 -11.53
CA ARG A 142 -6.61 -15.06 -10.67
C ARG A 142 -5.85 -15.66 -9.50
N LYS A 143 -4.57 -16.01 -9.71
CA LYS A 143 -3.69 -16.54 -8.66
C LYS A 143 -3.44 -15.49 -7.57
N GLU A 144 -3.12 -14.26 -7.96
CA GLU A 144 -2.93 -13.13 -7.05
C GLU A 144 -4.20 -12.86 -6.24
N ILE A 145 -5.37 -12.82 -6.90
CA ILE A 145 -6.65 -12.61 -6.22
C ILE A 145 -6.99 -13.76 -5.26
N ALA A 146 -6.69 -15.01 -5.60
CA ALA A 146 -6.92 -16.14 -4.71
C ALA A 146 -6.05 -16.05 -3.44
N LEU A 147 -4.78 -15.62 -3.58
CA LEU A 147 -3.88 -15.38 -2.45
C LEU A 147 -4.38 -14.22 -1.59
N LEU A 148 -4.73 -13.09 -2.20
CA LEU A 148 -5.30 -11.93 -1.50
C LEU A 148 -6.55 -12.32 -0.72
N ARG A 149 -7.48 -13.04 -1.37
CA ARG A 149 -8.71 -13.51 -0.75
C ARG A 149 -8.43 -14.35 0.50
N ASN A 150 -7.54 -15.34 0.39
CA ASN A 150 -7.21 -16.21 1.52
C ASN A 150 -6.55 -15.42 2.67
N TRP A 151 -5.67 -14.47 2.34
CA TRP A 151 -5.06 -13.57 3.33
C TRP A 151 -6.12 -12.72 4.06
N LEU A 152 -7.07 -12.12 3.32
CA LEU A 152 -8.18 -11.36 3.89
C LEU A 152 -9.08 -12.22 4.79
N TRP A 153 -9.38 -13.46 4.38
CA TRP A 153 -10.21 -14.40 5.13
C TRP A 153 -9.61 -14.70 6.50
N ASN A 154 -8.30 -15.00 6.52
CA ASN A 154 -7.57 -15.28 7.75
C ASN A 154 -7.45 -14.04 8.64
N LEU A 155 -7.12 -12.89 8.05
CA LEU A 155 -6.96 -11.62 8.76
C LEU A 155 -8.26 -11.19 9.45
N LEU A 156 -9.37 -11.19 8.70
CA LEU A 156 -10.65 -10.68 9.17
C LEU A 156 -11.48 -11.74 9.91
N LYS A 157 -11.05 -13.01 9.94
CA LYS A 157 -11.79 -14.14 10.53
C LYS A 157 -13.20 -14.25 9.93
N LEU A 158 -13.27 -14.21 8.60
CA LEU A 158 -14.50 -14.36 7.81
C LEU A 158 -14.84 -15.83 7.54
#